data_AF-A0A2K5CRW8-F1
#
_entry.id   AF-A0A2K5CRW8-F1
#
_cell.length_a   1.000
_cell.length_b   1.000
_cell.length_c   1.000
_cell.angle_alpha   90.00
_cell.angle_beta   90.00
_cell.angle_gamma   90.00
#
_symmetry.space_group_name_H-M   'P 1'
#
loop_
_entity.id
_entity.type
_entity.pdbx_description
1 polymer ?
#
loop_
_entity_poly.entity_id
_entity_poly.type
_entity_poly.pdbx_seq_one_letter_code
_entity_poly.pdbx_strand_id
1 'polypeptide(L)'
;IKKKQQDVVRFLEANKIEFEEVDITMSEEQRQWMYKNVPPEKKPAQGNPLPPQIFNGDRYCGDYDSFFESKESNTVFSFLGLKPRLASKRQNPHIPYLKVLKTIFIKMEHLNTC
;
A
#
# COMPACT_ATOMS: atom_id res chain seq x y z
N ILE A 1 -0.13 -3.42 15.48
CA ILE A 1 0.50 -3.09 14.17
C ILE A 1 0.44 -4.26 13.18
N LYS A 2 0.98 -5.44 13.52
CA LYS A 2 1.03 -6.64 12.64
C LYS A 2 -0.33 -7.07 12.07
N LYS A 3 -1.41 -7.01 12.85
CA LYS A 3 -2.77 -7.32 12.37
C LYS A 3 -3.26 -6.34 11.30
N LYS A 4 -3.02 -5.03 11.48
CA LYS A 4 -3.39 -3.97 10.51
C LYS A 4 -2.66 -4.20 9.18
N GLN A 5 -1.36 -4.45 9.26
CA GLN A 5 -0.49 -4.81 8.14
C GLN A 5 -1.02 -6.05 7.36
N GLN A 6 -1.29 -7.15 8.07
CA GLN A 6 -1.82 -8.38 7.46
C GLN A 6 -3.21 -8.20 6.83
N ASP A 7 -4.08 -7.38 7.40
CA ASP A 7 -5.42 -7.11 6.85
C ASP A 7 -5.34 -6.39 5.50
N VAL A 8 -4.43 -5.40 5.36
CA VAL A 8 -4.19 -4.75 4.06
C VAL A 8 -3.70 -5.77 3.03
N VAL A 9 -2.66 -6.55 3.37
CA VAL A 9 -2.06 -7.57 2.48
C VAL A 9 -3.13 -8.57 2.02
N ARG A 10 -3.85 -9.18 2.96
CA ARG A 10 -4.90 -10.17 2.65
C ARG A 10 -5.99 -9.61 1.76
N PHE A 11 -6.37 -8.36 1.97
CA PHE A 11 -7.37 -7.70 1.13
C PHE A 11 -6.86 -7.53 -0.30
N LEU A 12 -5.63 -7.04 -0.49
CA LEU A 12 -5.05 -6.84 -1.82
C LEU A 12 -4.88 -8.18 -2.56
N GLU A 13 -4.42 -9.21 -1.87
CA GLU A 13 -4.33 -10.59 -2.39
C GLU A 13 -5.70 -11.14 -2.82
N ALA A 14 -6.71 -11.04 -1.95
CA ALA A 14 -8.07 -11.51 -2.23
C ALA A 14 -8.69 -10.81 -3.45
N ASN A 15 -8.36 -9.53 -3.65
CA ASN A 15 -8.83 -8.73 -4.79
C ASN A 15 -7.93 -8.83 -6.04
N LYS A 16 -6.85 -9.62 -6.00
CA LYS A 16 -5.87 -9.76 -7.08
C LYS A 16 -5.33 -8.40 -7.54
N ILE A 17 -4.99 -7.57 -6.57
CA ILE A 17 -4.29 -6.30 -6.75
C ILE A 17 -2.81 -6.60 -6.56
N GLU A 18 -1.97 -6.21 -7.52
CA GLU A 18 -0.52 -6.38 -7.41
C GLU A 18 0.05 -5.30 -6.48
N PHE A 19 0.90 -5.71 -5.54
CA PHE A 19 1.57 -4.82 -4.59
C PHE A 19 2.97 -5.31 -4.24
N GLU A 20 3.73 -4.46 -3.55
CA GLU A 20 5.02 -4.79 -2.97
C GLU A 20 5.03 -4.43 -1.47
N GLU A 21 5.42 -5.39 -0.63
CA GLU A 21 5.72 -5.13 0.77
C GLU A 21 7.15 -4.61 0.89
N VAL A 22 7.30 -3.45 1.50
CA VAL A 22 8.61 -2.85 1.77
C VAL A 22 8.78 -2.75 3.27
N ASP A 23 9.67 -3.58 3.82
CA ASP A 23 10.01 -3.54 5.24
C ASP A 23 10.92 -2.34 5.54
N ILE A 24 10.37 -1.34 6.23
CA ILE A 24 11.09 -0.12 6.58
C ILE A 24 12.12 -0.34 7.69
N THR A 25 12.07 -1.47 8.41
CA THR A 25 13.05 -1.77 9.45
C THR A 25 14.37 -2.29 8.88
N MET A 26 14.33 -2.84 7.67
CA MET A 26 15.51 -3.35 6.98
C MET A 26 16.28 -2.26 6.21
N SER A 27 15.70 -1.06 6.06
CA SER A 27 16.36 0.05 5.37
C SER A 27 15.95 1.41 5.95
N GLU A 28 16.93 2.11 6.52
CA GLU A 28 16.75 3.48 7.02
C GLU A 28 16.28 4.43 5.92
N GLU A 29 16.76 4.24 4.69
CA GLU A 29 16.35 5.04 3.53
C GLU A 29 14.85 4.91 3.29
N GLN A 30 14.32 3.68 3.31
CA GLN A 30 12.90 3.42 3.11
C GLN A 30 12.05 3.98 4.26
N ARG A 31 12.56 3.92 5.50
CA ARG A 31 11.93 4.54 6.68
C ARG A 31 11.84 6.06 6.54
N GLN A 32 12.95 6.72 6.23
CA GLN A 32 13.00 8.17 6.04
C GLN A 32 12.16 8.61 4.84
N TRP A 33 12.17 7.83 3.75
CA TRP A 33 11.34 8.09 2.59
C TRP A 33 9.86 8.07 2.97
N MET A 34 9.42 7.07 3.74
CA MET A 34 8.03 7.02 4.22
C MET A 34 7.67 8.27 5.03
N TYR A 35 8.52 8.68 6.01
CA TYR A 35 8.24 9.86 6.84
C TYR A 35 8.18 11.18 6.05
N LYS A 36 8.97 11.30 4.98
CA LYS A 36 8.98 12.48 4.11
C LYS A 36 7.78 12.54 3.17
N ASN A 37 7.32 11.39 2.67
CA ASN A 37 6.25 11.31 1.67
C ASN A 37 4.84 11.17 2.28
N VAL A 38 4.71 10.99 3.60
CA VAL A 38 3.42 11.17 4.28
C VAL A 38 3.10 12.67 4.37
N PRO A 39 1.94 13.14 3.86
CA PRO A 39 1.53 14.53 3.93
C PRO A 39 1.44 15.04 5.38
N PRO A 40 1.85 16.29 5.68
CA PRO A 40 1.82 16.85 7.03
C PRO A 40 0.46 16.72 7.74
N GLU A 41 -0.64 16.88 7.01
CA GLU A 41 -2.02 16.77 7.50
C GLU A 41 -2.42 15.33 7.88
N LYS A 42 -1.66 14.34 7.40
CA LYS A 42 -1.84 12.91 7.70
C LYS A 42 -0.79 12.40 8.68
N LYS A 43 0.15 13.24 9.12
CA LYS A 43 1.10 12.87 10.17
C LYS A 43 0.40 12.84 11.52
N PRO A 44 0.79 11.92 12.42
CA PRO A 44 0.25 11.91 13.78
C PRO A 44 0.63 13.21 14.51
N ALA A 45 -0.24 13.67 15.41
CA ALA A 45 0.00 14.87 16.23
C ALA A 45 1.27 14.75 17.11
N GLN A 46 1.66 13.52 17.44
CA GLN A 46 2.88 13.20 18.18
C GLN A 46 3.57 11.97 17.58
N GLY A 47 4.88 12.05 17.40
CA GLY A 47 5.70 10.94 16.91
C GLY A 47 5.75 10.82 15.39
N ASN A 48 6.15 9.64 14.91
CA ASN A 48 6.32 9.36 13.49
C ASN A 48 5.15 8.55 12.92
N PRO A 49 4.85 8.65 11.61
CA PRO A 49 3.86 7.79 10.97
C PRO A 49 4.16 6.31 11.20
N LEU A 50 3.15 5.53 11.61
CA LEU A 50 3.29 4.11 11.91
C LEU A 50 2.77 3.25 10.73
N PRO A 51 3.39 2.11 10.41
CA PRO A 51 2.95 1.22 9.34
C PRO A 51 1.62 0.51 9.67
N PRO A 52 0.82 0.05 8.68
CA PRO A 52 1.08 0.14 7.25
C PRO A 52 0.84 1.55 6.71
N GLN A 53 1.70 1.98 5.78
CA GLN A 53 1.49 3.18 4.97
C GLN A 53 1.44 2.77 3.49
N ILE A 54 0.37 3.15 2.80
CA ILE A 54 0.07 2.67 1.44
C ILE A 54 0.37 3.80 0.46
N PHE A 55 1.15 3.46 -0.57
CA PHE A 55 1.52 4.36 -1.66
C PHE A 55 1.15 3.73 -3.00
N ASN A 56 0.81 4.57 -3.97
CA ASN A 56 0.71 4.21 -5.37
C ASN A 56 1.83 4.96 -6.12
N GLY A 57 2.96 4.29 -6.34
CA GLY A 57 4.19 4.90 -6.81
C GLY A 57 4.76 5.81 -5.73
N ASP A 58 4.86 7.09 -6.05
CA ASP A 58 5.22 8.19 -5.17
C ASP A 58 4.01 8.84 -4.48
N ARG A 59 2.78 8.57 -4.97
CA ARG A 59 1.56 9.14 -4.39
C ARG A 59 1.18 8.44 -3.11
N TYR A 60 1.05 9.20 -2.03
CA TYR A 60 0.47 8.70 -0.79
C TYR A 60 -1.03 8.40 -0.95
N CYS A 61 -1.45 7.17 -0.66
CA CYS A 61 -2.86 6.78 -0.65
C CYS A 61 -3.47 6.97 0.73
N GLY A 62 -2.79 6.48 1.78
CA GLY A 62 -3.25 6.60 3.15
C GLY A 62 -2.60 5.59 4.10
N ASP A 63 -2.96 5.72 5.37
CA ASP A 63 -2.64 4.78 6.44
C ASP A 63 -3.71 3.68 6.54
N TYR A 64 -3.60 2.84 7.57
CA TYR A 64 -4.59 1.79 7.82
C TYR A 64 -6.01 2.34 8.04
N ASP A 65 -6.17 3.44 8.77
CA ASP A 65 -7.50 3.93 9.14
C ASP A 65 -8.21 4.47 7.88
N SER A 66 -7.48 5.19 7.01
CA SER A 66 -7.98 5.61 5.69
C SER A 66 -8.33 4.41 4.79
N PHE A 67 -7.50 3.36 4.81
CA PHE A 67 -7.80 2.12 4.09
C PHE A 67 -9.06 1.43 4.61
N PHE A 68 -9.22 1.33 5.93
CA PHE A 68 -10.37 0.73 6.59
C PHE A 68 -11.66 1.47 6.24
N GLU A 69 -11.67 2.81 6.32
CA GLU A 69 -12.80 3.63 5.88
C GLU A 69 -13.17 3.39 4.40
N SER A 70 -12.16 3.27 3.53
CA SER A 70 -12.39 2.97 2.11
C SER A 70 -12.93 1.55 1.88
N LYS A 71 -12.57 0.59 2.74
CA LYS A 71 -13.07 -0.79 2.73
C LYS A 71 -14.54 -0.83 3.13
N GLU A 72 -14.90 -0.15 4.22
CA GLU A 72 -16.29 -0.01 4.67
C GLU A 72 -17.17 0.71 3.62
N SER A 73 -16.58 1.68 2.91
CA SER A 73 -17.25 2.44 1.86
C SER A 73 -17.22 1.75 0.48
N ASN A 74 -16.59 0.59 0.32
CA ASN A 74 -16.35 -0.09 -0.96
C ASN A 74 -15.63 0.79 -2.01
N THR A 75 -14.81 1.75 -1.59
CA THR A 75 -14.07 2.69 -2.44
C THR A 75 -12.57 2.41 -2.50
N VAL A 76 -12.11 1.23 -2.06
CA VAL A 76 -10.68 0.87 -1.98
C VAL A 76 -9.94 1.03 -3.31
N PHE A 77 -10.56 0.68 -4.44
CA PHE A 77 -9.92 0.87 -5.75
C PHE A 77 -9.61 2.34 -6.03
N SER A 78 -10.56 3.24 -5.75
CA SER A 78 -10.38 4.69 -5.87
C SER A 78 -9.36 5.23 -4.86
N PHE A 79 -9.39 4.73 -3.62
CA PHE A 79 -8.39 5.05 -2.58
C PHE A 79 -6.97 4.73 -3.06
N LEU A 80 -6.78 3.55 -3.64
CA LEU A 80 -5.52 3.12 -4.23
C LEU A 80 -5.18 3.85 -5.54
N GLY A 81 -6.04 4.72 -6.06
CA GLY A 81 -5.84 5.38 -7.36
C GLY A 81 -5.92 4.41 -8.56
N LEU A 82 -6.55 3.26 -8.37
CA LEU A 82 -6.77 2.27 -9.42
C LEU A 82 -8.10 2.55 -10.12
N LYS A 83 -8.12 2.40 -11.44
CA LYS A 83 -9.40 2.36 -12.15
C LYS A 83 -10.16 1.11 -11.73
N PRO A 84 -11.47 1.19 -11.40
CA PRO A 84 -12.29 0.00 -11.23
C PRO A 84 -12.07 -0.87 -12.47
N ARG A 85 -11.68 -2.14 -12.29
CA ARG A 85 -11.49 -3.01 -13.45
C ARG A 85 -12.84 -3.15 -14.14
N LEU A 86 -13.06 -2.38 -15.21
CA LEU A 86 -14.05 -2.73 -16.21
C LEU A 86 -13.69 -4.14 -16.63
N ALA A 87 -14.58 -5.10 -16.38
CA ALA A 87 -14.41 -6.49 -16.75
C ALA A 87 -14.27 -6.59 -18.28
N SER A 88 -13.06 -6.38 -18.79
CA SER A 88 -12.73 -6.47 -20.20
C SER A 88 -11.60 -7.47 -20.35
N LYS A 89 -12.05 -8.71 -20.56
CA LYS A 89 -11.44 -9.86 -21.26
C LYS A 89 -9.93 -10.14 -21.10
N ARG A 90 -9.68 -11.43 -20.83
CA ARG A 90 -8.41 -12.15 -20.68
C ARG A 90 -7.28 -11.77 -21.66
N GLN A 91 -6.08 -11.65 -21.08
CA GLN A 91 -4.74 -12.05 -21.53
C GLN A 91 -4.23 -11.67 -22.94
N ASN A 92 -3.04 -11.05 -22.97
CA ASN A 92 -2.04 -11.31 -24.00
C ASN A 92 -0.82 -11.98 -23.34
N PRO A 93 -0.40 -13.20 -23.72
CA PRO A 93 0.80 -13.80 -23.19
C PRO A 93 2.03 -13.19 -23.90
N HIS A 94 3.04 -12.83 -23.12
CA HIS A 94 4.39 -12.47 -23.56
C HIS A 94 4.60 -11.04 -24.13
N ILE A 95 4.61 -10.05 -23.24
CA ILE A 95 5.42 -8.83 -23.42
C ILE A 95 6.36 -8.72 -22.20
N PRO A 96 7.64 -9.13 -22.32
CA PRO A 96 8.57 -9.18 -21.18
C PRO A 96 8.98 -7.79 -20.63
N TYR A 97 8.53 -6.71 -21.26
CA TYR A 97 8.89 -5.32 -20.91
C TYR A 97 7.75 -4.46 -20.37
N LEU A 98 6.50 -4.95 -20.38
CA LEU A 98 5.39 -4.36 -19.65
C LEU A 98 5.16 -5.21 -18.40
N LYS A 99 6.19 -5.30 -17.54
CA LYS A 99 5.92 -5.51 -16.12
C LYS A 99 4.99 -4.37 -15.75
N VAL A 100 3.73 -4.69 -15.51
CA VAL A 100 2.79 -3.81 -14.80
C VAL A 100 3.61 -3.26 -13.65
N LEU A 101 3.93 -1.96 -13.70
CA LEU A 101 4.68 -1.32 -12.63
C LEU A 101 3.92 -1.71 -11.37
N LYS A 102 4.58 -2.39 -10.42
CA LYS A 102 4.00 -2.64 -9.12
C LYS A 102 3.82 -1.28 -8.49
N THR A 103 2.67 -0.65 -8.71
CA THR A 103 2.48 0.72 -8.30
C THR A 103 2.13 0.76 -6.83
N ILE A 104 1.45 -0.26 -6.29
CA ILE A 104 1.09 -0.26 -4.87
C ILE A 104 2.26 -0.72 -4.00
N PHE A 105 2.79 0.17 -3.16
CA PHE A 105 3.77 -0.15 -2.13
C PHE A 105 3.11 -0.06 -0.76
N ILE A 106 3.32 -1.09 0.06
CA ILE A 106 2.94 -1.10 1.46
C ILE A 106 4.22 -0.98 2.27
N LYS A 107 4.42 0.16 2.93
CA LYS A 107 5.52 0.34 3.88
C LYS A 107 5.11 -0.32 5.19
N MET A 108 5.83 -1.37 5.54
CA MET A 108 5.52 -2.33 6.59
C MET A 108 6.66 -2.36 7.60
N GLU A 109 6.38 -2.84 8.81
CA GLU A 109 7.41 -3.14 9.81
C GLU A 109 7.19 -4.59 10.21
N HIS A 110 8.03 -5.47 9.69
CA HIS A 110 8.07 -6.87 10.11
C HIS A 110 8.87 -6.89 11.41
N LEU A 111 8.18 -6.68 12.54
CA LEU A 111 8.77 -6.95 13.85
C LEU A 111 9.33 -8.37 13.82
N ASN A 112 10.66 -8.47 13.78
CA ASN A 112 11.39 -9.73 13.82
C ASN A 112 10.79 -10.54 14.96
N THR A 113 10.11 -11.61 14.58
CA THR A 113 9.50 -12.51 15.55
C THR A 113 10.68 -13.35 16.05
N CYS A 114 11.25 -12.96 17.19
CA CYS A 114 11.89 -13.92 18.07
C CYS A 114 10.83 -14.88 18.60
#